data_AF-A0AAN7VNK9-F1
#
_entry.id   AF-A0AAN7VNK9-F1
#
_cell.length_a   1.000
_cell.length_b   1.000
_cell.length_c   1.000
_cell.angle_alpha   90.00
_cell.angle_beta   90.00
_cell.angle_gamma   90.00
#
_symmetry.space_group_name_H-M   'P 1'
#
loop_
_entity.id
_entity.type
_entity.pdbx_description
1 polymer ?
#
loop_
_entity_poly.entity_id
_entity_poly.type
_entity_poly.pdbx_seq_one_letter_code
_entity_poly.pdbx_strand_id
1 'polypeptide(L)'
;MYRLEDEVRQRKQKENEPSKKMWMAYAEQSWTKATDLRTAVERLTQQFSAMVWDADHEAVYGNGYFSEEQCKTLSEKYTLGLTICENFLSYKYCAECLITRLNGAGLDEFAKELNKWCGEPSTSSSSDENASDDGDEESDNRRIGE
;
A
#
# COMPACT_ATOMS: atom_id res chain seq x y z
N MET A 1 30.63 29.06 3.31
CA MET A 1 30.43 28.63 4.72
C MET A 1 29.09 27.91 4.98
N TYR A 2 28.18 27.73 4.00
CA TYR A 2 26.88 27.07 4.24
C TYR A 2 26.87 25.53 4.13
N ARG A 3 27.89 24.92 3.50
CA ARG A 3 27.91 23.48 3.17
C ARG A 3 28.15 22.56 4.38
N LEU A 4 28.81 23.06 5.42
CA LEU A 4 29.15 22.28 6.62
C LEU A 4 27.97 22.17 7.60
N GLU A 5 27.09 23.16 7.66
CA GLU A 5 25.94 23.15 8.57
C GLU A 5 24.85 22.18 8.11
N ASP A 6 24.66 22.05 6.79
CA ASP A 6 23.74 21.06 6.21
C ASP A 6 24.23 19.62 6.42
N GLU A 7 25.54 19.36 6.31
CA GLU A 7 26.10 18.03 6.57
C GLU A 7 25.99 17.62 8.04
N VAL A 8 26.14 18.56 8.98
CA VAL A 8 25.93 18.31 10.42
C VAL A 8 24.45 18.06 10.73
N ARG A 9 23.53 18.77 10.06
CA ARG A 9 22.08 18.55 10.20
C ARG A 9 21.64 17.19 9.60
N GLN A 10 22.19 16.80 8.45
CA GLN A 10 21.93 15.49 7.84
C GLN A 10 22.53 14.32 8.65
N ARG A 11 23.70 14.51 9.29
CA ARG A 11 24.28 13.50 10.19
C ARG A 11 23.44 13.30 11.45
N LYS A 12 22.92 14.37 12.06
CA LYS A 12 21.97 14.27 13.19
C LYS A 12 20.65 13.60 12.82
N GLN A 13 20.17 13.74 11.58
CA GLN A 13 18.98 13.01 11.11
C GLN A 13 19.25 11.53 10.84
N LYS A 14 20.47 11.17 10.39
CA LYS A 14 20.87 9.75 10.18
C LYS A 14 21.25 9.01 11.47
N GLU A 15 21.78 9.69 12.48
CA GLU A 15 22.15 9.07 13.78
C GLU A 15 20.96 8.82 14.72
N ASN A 16 19.76 9.31 14.40
CA ASN A 16 18.55 9.08 15.19
C ASN A 16 17.68 7.89 14.72
N GLU A 17 18.20 7.05 13.81
CA GLU A 17 17.53 5.80 13.42
C GLU A 17 18.03 4.48 14.08
N PRO A 18 18.65 4.42 15.29
CA PRO A 18 19.20 3.16 15.79
C PRO A 18 18.32 2.41 16.82
N SER A 19 16.98 2.51 16.77
CA SER A 19 16.12 1.69 17.67
C SER A 19 14.81 1.16 17.08
N LYS A 20 14.30 1.77 16.00
CA LYS A 20 13.02 1.36 15.37
C LYS A 20 12.99 -0.09 14.85
N LYS A 21 14.14 -0.66 14.50
CA LYS A 21 14.22 -2.01 13.92
C LYS A 21 14.36 -3.14 14.96
N MET A 22 14.76 -2.87 16.19
CA MET A 22 15.14 -3.96 17.10
C MET A 22 13.96 -4.60 17.85
N TRP A 23 12.88 -3.86 18.13
CA TRP A 23 11.75 -4.43 18.87
C TRP A 23 10.73 -5.15 17.99
N MET A 24 10.51 -4.70 16.74
CA MET A 24 9.64 -5.42 15.79
C MET A 24 10.26 -6.69 15.19
N ALA A 25 11.60 -6.78 15.15
CA ALA A 25 12.30 -7.89 14.49
C ALA A 25 12.02 -9.26 15.13
N TYR A 26 11.61 -9.30 16.40
CA TYR A 26 11.20 -10.53 17.08
C TYR A 26 9.79 -10.97 16.70
N ALA A 27 8.84 -10.04 16.62
CA ALA A 27 7.46 -10.36 16.24
C ALA A 27 7.38 -10.81 14.77
N GLU A 28 8.16 -10.18 13.88
CA GLU A 28 8.14 -10.46 12.44
C GLU A 28 8.47 -11.91 12.07
N GLN A 29 9.32 -12.58 12.85
CA GLN A 29 9.69 -13.98 12.62
C GLN A 29 8.52 -14.95 12.79
N SER A 30 7.51 -14.55 13.56
CA SER A 30 6.32 -15.35 13.83
C SER A 30 5.14 -15.01 12.91
N TRP A 31 5.28 -13.97 12.08
CA TRP A 31 4.18 -13.52 11.24
C TRP A 31 3.89 -14.49 10.10
N THR A 32 2.64 -14.45 9.64
CA THR A 32 2.19 -15.21 8.48
C THR A 32 3.09 -14.89 7.27
N LYS A 33 3.55 -15.93 6.58
CA LYS A 33 4.28 -15.76 5.33
C LYS A 33 3.29 -15.40 4.22
N ALA A 34 3.54 -14.29 3.54
CA ALA A 34 2.73 -13.87 2.41
C ALA A 34 3.01 -14.79 1.21
N THR A 35 1.98 -15.50 0.74
CA THR A 35 2.00 -16.35 -0.45
C THR A 35 1.00 -15.90 -1.51
N ASP A 36 -0.02 -15.16 -1.11
CA ASP A 36 -1.06 -14.57 -1.94
C ASP A 36 -1.52 -13.23 -1.33
N LEU A 37 -2.41 -12.51 -2.02
CA LEU A 37 -2.92 -11.24 -1.52
C LEU A 37 -3.57 -11.37 -0.14
N ARG A 38 -4.30 -12.46 0.12
CA ARG A 38 -4.99 -12.66 1.40
C ARG A 38 -4.00 -12.77 2.56
N THR A 39 -3.05 -13.68 2.44
CA THR A 39 -1.99 -13.89 3.45
C THR A 39 -1.06 -12.69 3.58
N ALA A 40 -0.85 -11.92 2.51
CA ALA A 40 -0.18 -10.63 2.58
C ALA A 40 -0.96 -9.62 3.44
N VAL A 41 -2.29 -9.57 3.28
CA VAL A 41 -3.15 -8.73 4.14
C VAL A 41 -3.18 -9.23 5.58
N GLU A 42 -3.21 -10.55 5.81
CA GLU A 42 -3.11 -11.13 7.16
C GLU A 42 -1.80 -10.77 7.86
N ARG A 43 -0.67 -10.83 7.13
CA ARG A 43 0.63 -10.37 7.62
C ARG A 43 0.59 -8.87 7.93
N LEU A 44 -0.01 -8.06 7.05
CA LEU A 44 -0.13 -6.62 7.25
C LEU A 44 -0.99 -6.28 8.47
N THR A 45 -2.06 -7.04 8.74
CA THR A 45 -2.85 -6.92 9.97
C THR A 45 -1.99 -7.15 11.21
N GLN A 46 -1.14 -8.18 11.21
CA GLN A 46 -0.21 -8.44 12.32
C GLN A 46 0.79 -7.28 12.51
N GLN A 47 1.29 -6.74 11.41
CA GLN A 47 2.20 -5.60 11.43
C GLN A 47 1.53 -4.34 11.98
N PHE A 48 0.30 -4.00 11.54
CA PHE A 48 -0.43 -2.86 12.10
C PHE A 48 -0.74 -3.05 13.58
N SER A 49 -1.11 -4.27 14.01
CA SER A 49 -1.35 -4.57 15.42
C SER A 49 -0.11 -4.36 16.28
N ALA A 50 1.06 -4.77 15.79
CA ALA A 50 2.32 -4.51 16.47
C ALA A 50 2.62 -3.00 16.57
N MET A 51 2.43 -2.24 15.49
CA MET A 51 2.67 -0.79 15.51
C MET A 51 1.72 -0.02 16.42
N VAL A 52 0.46 -0.46 16.55
CA VAL A 52 -0.49 0.08 17.54
C VAL A 52 0.03 -0.17 18.95
N TRP A 53 0.42 -1.41 19.25
CA TRP A 53 0.95 -1.78 20.56
C TRP A 53 2.22 -0.99 20.90
N ASP A 54 3.14 -0.84 19.94
CA ASP A 54 4.37 -0.06 20.11
C ASP A 54 4.07 1.42 20.41
N ALA A 55 3.12 2.02 19.70
CA ALA A 55 2.73 3.41 19.93
C ALA A 55 2.10 3.61 21.32
N ASP A 56 1.20 2.71 21.72
CA ASP A 56 0.58 2.75 23.04
C ASP A 56 1.60 2.49 24.16
N HIS A 57 2.55 1.59 23.93
CA HIS A 57 3.62 1.29 24.89
C HIS A 57 4.57 2.47 25.06
N GLU A 58 5.00 3.12 23.98
CA GLU A 58 5.85 4.32 24.02
C GLU A 58 5.12 5.48 24.70
N ALA A 59 3.80 5.64 24.54
CA ALA A 59 3.03 6.67 25.22
C ALA A 59 3.09 6.56 26.75
N VAL A 60 3.15 5.33 27.29
CA VAL A 60 3.10 5.06 28.73
C VAL A 60 4.49 4.89 29.34
N TYR A 61 5.38 4.21 28.63
CA TYR A 61 6.68 3.75 29.14
C TYR A 61 7.88 4.33 28.39
N GLY A 62 7.63 5.14 27.35
CA GLY A 62 8.69 5.75 26.55
C GLY A 62 9.55 6.73 27.34
N ASN A 63 10.79 6.91 26.89
CA ASN A 63 11.73 7.88 27.48
C ASN A 63 11.50 9.32 27.00
N GLY A 64 10.32 9.63 26.45
CA GLY A 64 9.96 10.95 25.92
C GLY A 64 10.51 11.26 24.54
N TYR A 65 10.88 10.24 23.75
CA TYR A 65 11.29 10.44 22.34
C TYR A 65 10.11 10.86 21.46
N PHE A 66 8.91 10.43 21.80
CA PHE A 66 7.65 10.83 21.20
C PHE A 66 6.74 11.45 22.27
N SER A 67 5.98 12.47 21.90
CA SER A 67 4.94 12.99 22.80
C SER A 67 3.75 12.03 22.85
N GLU A 68 2.98 12.07 23.95
CA GLU A 68 1.76 11.28 24.10
C GLU A 68 0.78 11.52 22.93
N GLU A 69 0.63 12.77 22.48
CA GLU A 69 -0.21 13.12 21.33
C GLU A 69 0.30 12.51 20.01
N GLN A 70 1.61 12.46 19.80
CA GLN A 70 2.21 11.82 18.63
C GLN A 70 1.97 10.31 18.66
N CYS A 71 2.19 9.67 19.82
CA CYS A 71 1.92 8.24 20.01
C CYS A 71 0.44 7.92 19.76
N LYS A 72 -0.47 8.72 20.31
CA LYS A 72 -1.91 8.57 20.07
C LYS A 72 -2.26 8.69 18.60
N THR A 73 -1.71 9.68 17.91
CA THR A 73 -1.93 9.88 16.46
C THR A 73 -1.44 8.67 15.64
N LEU A 74 -0.29 8.10 16.01
CA LEU A 74 0.24 6.88 15.36
C LEU A 74 -0.64 5.66 15.65
N SER A 75 -1.04 5.48 16.90
CA SER A 75 -1.93 4.39 17.33
C SER A 75 -3.26 4.42 16.58
N GLU A 76 -3.90 5.59 16.50
CA GLU A 76 -5.14 5.79 15.73
C GLU A 76 -4.95 5.52 14.23
N LYS A 77 -3.84 5.98 13.64
CA LYS A 77 -3.52 5.76 12.23
C LYS A 77 -3.38 4.27 11.90
N TYR A 78 -2.65 3.51 12.73
CA TYR A 78 -2.45 2.08 12.49
C TYR A 78 -3.69 1.25 12.87
N THR A 79 -4.51 1.70 13.82
CA THR A 79 -5.83 1.12 14.11
C THR A 79 -6.79 1.27 12.93
N LEU A 80 -6.75 2.42 12.24
CA LEU A 80 -7.48 2.59 10.99
C LEU A 80 -6.99 1.61 9.91
N GLY A 81 -5.67 1.42 9.79
CA GLY A 81 -5.07 0.40 8.92
C GLY A 81 -5.59 -1.01 9.20
N LEU A 82 -5.62 -1.42 10.47
CA LEU A 82 -6.21 -2.70 10.91
C LEU A 82 -7.65 -2.85 10.42
N THR A 83 -8.49 -1.84 10.69
CA THR A 83 -9.91 -1.87 10.32
C THR A 83 -10.10 -2.04 8.82
N ILE A 84 -9.26 -1.38 8.02
CA ILE A 84 -9.28 -1.51 6.56
C ILE A 84 -8.92 -2.95 6.13
N CYS A 85 -7.86 -3.53 6.70
CA CYS A 85 -7.44 -4.90 6.42
C CYS A 85 -8.50 -5.92 6.84
N GLU A 86 -9.09 -5.78 8.02
CA GLU A 86 -10.15 -6.66 8.52
C GLU A 86 -11.39 -6.63 7.62
N ASN A 87 -11.78 -5.46 7.11
CA ASN A 87 -12.90 -5.36 6.17
C ASN A 87 -12.62 -6.10 4.86
N PHE A 88 -11.37 -6.10 4.37
CA PHE A 88 -10.99 -6.94 3.23
C PHE A 88 -11.05 -8.43 3.58
N LEU A 89 -10.46 -8.84 4.71
CA LEU A 89 -10.45 -10.25 5.14
C LEU A 89 -11.87 -10.79 5.45
N SER A 90 -12.80 -9.91 5.82
CA SER A 90 -14.22 -10.21 5.99
C SER A 90 -15.03 -10.12 4.69
N TYR A 91 -14.38 -10.02 3.51
CA TYR A 91 -15.02 -9.92 2.19
C TYR A 91 -15.92 -8.70 1.97
N LYS A 92 -15.78 -7.64 2.78
CA LYS A 92 -16.52 -6.38 2.56
C LYS A 92 -15.89 -5.52 1.48
N TYR A 93 -14.58 -5.65 1.25
CA TYR A 93 -13.82 -4.89 0.25
C TYR A 93 -13.19 -5.82 -0.79
N CYS A 94 -13.18 -5.37 -2.05
CA CYS A 94 -12.30 -5.93 -3.06
C CYS A 94 -10.87 -5.38 -2.91
N ALA A 95 -9.92 -5.94 -3.66
CA ALA A 95 -8.52 -5.53 -3.63
C ALA A 95 -8.33 -4.04 -3.97
N GLU A 96 -9.04 -3.52 -4.98
CA GLU A 96 -8.97 -2.10 -5.35
C GLU A 96 -9.46 -1.18 -4.23
N CYS A 97 -10.56 -1.55 -3.55
CA CYS A 97 -11.08 -0.82 -2.40
C CYS A 97 -10.07 -0.80 -1.26
N LEU A 98 -9.40 -1.92 -0.98
CA LEU A 98 -8.36 -2.02 0.04
C LEU A 98 -7.23 -1.02 -0.24
N ILE A 99 -6.67 -1.03 -1.45
CA ILE A 99 -5.57 -0.13 -1.86
C ILE A 99 -5.99 1.34 -1.76
N THR A 100 -7.17 1.67 -2.29
CA THR A 100 -7.70 3.04 -2.29
C THR A 100 -7.90 3.56 -0.86
N ARG A 101 -8.44 2.71 0.03
CA ARG A 101 -8.67 3.06 1.45
C ARG A 101 -7.35 3.25 2.21
N LEU A 102 -6.35 2.42 1.96
CA LEU A 102 -5.03 2.56 2.58
C LEU A 102 -4.35 3.87 2.15
N ASN A 103 -4.39 4.21 0.86
CA ASN A 103 -3.88 5.49 0.37
C ASN A 103 -4.63 6.67 1.01
N GLY A 104 -5.97 6.58 1.10
CA GLY A 104 -6.79 7.60 1.77
C GLY A 104 -6.47 7.79 3.26
N ALA A 105 -5.91 6.77 3.91
CA ALA A 105 -5.45 6.81 5.30
C ALA A 105 -3.97 7.27 5.45
N GLY A 106 -3.30 7.63 4.37
CA GLY A 106 -1.87 7.98 4.37
C GLY A 106 -0.96 6.79 4.69
N LEU A 107 -1.37 5.58 4.29
CA LEU A 107 -0.64 4.31 4.45
C LEU A 107 -0.09 3.83 3.09
N ASP A 108 0.37 4.77 2.26
CA ASP A 108 0.74 4.55 0.86
C ASP A 108 1.86 3.52 0.67
N GLU A 109 2.79 3.43 1.62
CA GLU A 109 3.88 2.45 1.57
C GLU A 109 3.36 1.01 1.64
N PHE A 110 2.39 0.76 2.52
CA PHE A 110 1.75 -0.54 2.68
C PHE A 110 0.86 -0.88 1.48
N ALA A 111 0.16 0.12 0.93
CA ALA A 111 -0.63 -0.04 -0.29
C ALA A 111 0.25 -0.42 -1.49
N LYS A 112 1.42 0.22 -1.64
CA LYS A 112 2.40 -0.13 -2.68
C LYS A 112 2.94 -1.55 -2.51
N GLU A 113 3.15 -2.00 -1.28
CA GLU A 113 3.59 -3.37 -1.01
C GLU A 113 2.50 -4.38 -1.41
N LEU A 114 1.24 -4.11 -1.07
CA LEU A 114 0.11 -4.97 -1.43
C LEU A 114 -0.16 -5.03 -2.93
N ASN A 115 0.05 -3.94 -3.67
CA ASN A 115 -0.13 -3.92 -5.12
C ASN A 115 0.72 -4.96 -5.87
N LYS A 116 1.84 -5.40 -5.30
CA LYS A 116 2.66 -6.49 -5.87
C LYS A 116 1.90 -7.82 -5.97
N TRP A 117 0.86 -8.00 -5.15
CA TRP A 117 0.05 -9.21 -5.07
C TRP A 117 -1.26 -9.12 -5.87
N CYS A 118 -1.64 -7.93 -6.34
CA CYS A 118 -2.86 -7.72 -7.12
C CYS A 118 -2.75 -8.20 -8.58
N GLY A 119 -1.58 -8.73 -8.97
CA GLY A 119 -1.26 -9.12 -10.34
C GLY A 119 -0.88 -7.90 -11.21
N GLU A 120 0.02 -8.09 -12.16
CA GLU A 120 0.08 -7.17 -13.30
C GLU A 120 -1.27 -7.26 -14.03
N PRO A 121 -1.83 -6.15 -14.54
CA PRO A 121 -2.92 -6.26 -15.48
C PRO A 121 -2.43 -7.16 -16.61
N SER A 122 -3.04 -8.33 -16.76
CA SER A 122 -2.82 -9.21 -17.91
C SER A 122 -3.22 -8.44 -19.18
N THR A 123 -2.31 -7.64 -19.71
CA THR A 123 -2.37 -7.12 -21.06
C THR A 123 -1.89 -8.22 -22.02
N SER A 124 -2.53 -9.38 -21.95
CA SER A 124 -2.36 -10.42 -22.97
C SER A 124 -3.29 -10.11 -24.14
N SER A 125 -2.71 -9.43 -25.14
CA SER A 125 -2.78 -9.69 -26.58
C SER A 125 -4.13 -10.08 -27.22
N SER A 126 -4.52 -9.33 -28.26
CA SER A 126 -4.75 -9.85 -29.63
C SER A 126 -5.69 -8.92 -30.41
N SER A 127 -5.16 -8.24 -31.41
CA SER A 127 -5.87 -8.00 -32.67
C SER A 127 -4.82 -7.83 -33.74
N ASP A 128 -4.69 -8.92 -34.48
CA ASP A 128 -3.81 -9.14 -35.61
C ASP A 128 -3.89 -8.04 -36.66
N GLU A 129 -2.79 -7.95 -37.39
CA GLU A 129 -2.61 -7.25 -38.64
C GLU A 129 -3.78 -7.54 -39.59
N ASN A 130 -4.43 -6.49 -40.11
CA ASN A 130 -5.17 -6.61 -41.36
C ASN A 130 -4.84 -5.41 -42.25
N ALA A 131 -3.83 -5.63 -43.10
CA ALA A 131 -3.62 -4.84 -44.29
C ALA A 131 -4.58 -5.34 -45.37
N SER A 132 -5.52 -4.48 -45.76
CA SER A 132 -6.31 -4.56 -46.99
C SER A 132 -6.64 -3.11 -47.32
N ASP A 133 -5.91 -2.44 -48.21
CA ASP A 133 -5.83 -2.63 -49.67
C ASP A 133 -7.16 -2.32 -50.36
N ASP A 134 -7.12 -1.18 -51.07
CA ASP A 134 -7.96 -0.61 -52.14
C ASP A 134 -9.40 -1.07 -52.41
N GLY A 135 -10.25 -0.08 -52.68
CA GLY A 135 -11.55 -0.30 -53.34
C GLY A 135 -12.53 0.87 -53.25
N ASP A 136 -12.20 1.98 -53.90
CA ASP A 136 -13.16 2.97 -54.40
C ASP A 136 -14.15 2.25 -55.35
N GLU A 137 -15.46 2.33 -55.13
CA GLU A 137 -16.45 2.42 -56.22
C GLU A 137 -17.86 2.81 -55.72
N GLU A 138 -18.20 4.03 -56.07
CA GLU A 138 -19.51 4.64 -56.21
C GLU A 138 -20.42 3.80 -57.14
N SER A 139 -21.69 3.53 -56.74
CA SER A 139 -22.90 3.56 -57.62
C SER A 139 -24.17 2.98 -56.96
N ASP A 140 -25.09 3.89 -56.63
CA ASP A 140 -26.46 4.01 -57.18
C ASP A 140 -27.47 2.82 -57.29
N ASN A 141 -28.73 3.18 -56.99
CA ASN A 141 -30.03 2.67 -57.47
C ASN A 141 -30.80 1.47 -56.83
N ARG A 142 -31.96 1.85 -56.23
CA ARG A 142 -33.37 1.43 -56.53
C ARG A 142 -33.95 0.06 -56.08
N ARG A 143 -34.97 0.19 -55.20
CA ARG A 143 -36.43 -0.09 -55.43
C ARG A 143 -37.00 -1.51 -55.17
N ILE A 144 -38.24 -1.50 -54.64
CA ILE A 144 -39.32 -2.53 -54.57
C ILE A 144 -39.09 -3.59 -53.47
N GLY A 145 -39.96 -3.88 -52.50
CA GLY A 145 -41.38 -3.61 -52.31
C GLY A 145 -42.16 -4.92 -52.38
N GLU A 146 -42.54 -5.50 -51.25
CA GLU A 146 -43.66 -6.44 -51.06
C GLU A 146 -44.17 -6.34 -49.63
#